data_AF-A0A7C4G443-F1
#
_entry.id   AF-A0A7C4G443-F1
#
_cell.length_a   1.000
_cell.length_b   1.000
_cell.length_c   1.000
_cell.angle_alpha   90.00
_cell.angle_beta   90.00
_cell.angle_gamma   90.00
#
_symmetry.space_group_name_H-M   'P 1'
#
loop_
_entity.id
_entity.type
_entity.pdbx_description
1 polymer ?
#
loop_
_entity_poly.entity_id
_entity_poly.type
_entity_poly.pdbx_seq_one_letter_code
_entity_poly.pdbx_strand_id
1 'polypeptide(L)'
;MTWHPFLAAFLAAAAWLASRPADIPFEKHTLDLGANETCAVADLNGDGRPDIIAGENWYEAPGWKKHKFRALPFTNNYIDDFSDLAIDVNGDGAVDIVSASWFSRKISWWENPGKRGGVWKEHPIETCCNTEFAFLVDLDNDGKARELLPQFGGKAPLAWYELKGGQWVKHIIAEQGFGHGIGAGDVNGDKRTDIITPKGWLEAPADPRDKWTMHADFDLGSTGFLYVLDINGDGRNDILGGMAHDYGLFWLEQMPGGKWAKRVIDESWSQPHALTLADLNGDGQPDFVTGKRYMAHNGKDPGEREPLGVYWYEWLRSPDGKRIEWVRHIVDYGTRAGGGMQIAVADLDGDGDLDLVTPGKSGLFLFQNLTKQPARKK
;
A
#
# COMPACT_ATOMS: atom_id res chain seq x y z
N MET A 1 -30.58 -36.64 49.79
CA MET A 1 -30.81 -35.40 49.02
C MET A 1 -29.76 -34.40 49.45
N THR A 2 -28.63 -34.36 48.74
CA THR A 2 -27.50 -33.48 49.00
C THR A 2 -27.43 -32.47 47.86
N TRP A 3 -27.83 -31.22 48.14
CA TRP A 3 -27.73 -30.12 47.18
C TRP A 3 -26.33 -29.51 47.26
N HIS A 4 -25.58 -29.56 46.16
CA HIS A 4 -24.37 -28.76 45.95
C HIS A 4 -24.79 -27.47 45.23
N PRO A 5 -24.39 -26.27 45.69
CA PRO A 5 -24.52 -25.08 44.89
C PRO A 5 -23.35 -25.01 43.90
N PHE A 6 -23.66 -24.96 42.60
CA PHE A 6 -22.71 -24.57 41.58
C PHE A 6 -22.35 -23.10 41.78
N LEU A 7 -21.08 -22.83 42.08
CA LEU A 7 -20.52 -21.49 42.02
C LEU A 7 -20.28 -21.16 40.54
N ALA A 8 -21.16 -20.37 39.93
CA ALA A 8 -20.93 -19.80 38.62
C ALA A 8 -19.88 -18.69 38.76
N ALA A 9 -18.65 -18.98 38.35
CA ALA A 9 -17.61 -17.97 38.20
C ALA A 9 -17.91 -17.13 36.95
N PHE A 10 -18.59 -15.99 37.13
CA PHE A 10 -18.62 -14.95 36.12
C PHE A 10 -17.24 -14.27 36.10
N LEU A 11 -16.39 -14.66 35.13
CA LEU A 11 -15.26 -13.85 34.72
C LEU A 11 -15.82 -12.57 34.08
N ALA A 12 -15.87 -11.49 34.85
CA ALA A 12 -16.10 -10.16 34.31
C ALA A 12 -14.91 -9.78 33.43
N ALA A 13 -15.06 -9.88 32.11
CA ALA A 13 -14.20 -9.16 31.19
C ALA A 13 -14.44 -7.66 31.44
N ALA A 14 -13.50 -7.00 32.11
CA ALA A 14 -13.50 -5.56 32.23
C ALA A 14 -13.34 -4.98 30.82
N ALA A 15 -14.45 -4.53 30.23
CA ALA A 15 -14.44 -3.72 29.02
C ALA A 15 -13.69 -2.43 29.36
N TRP A 16 -12.59 -2.19 28.64
CA TRP A 16 -11.86 -0.95 28.75
C TRP A 16 -12.71 0.14 28.10
N LEU A 17 -13.42 0.93 28.91
CA LEU A 17 -14.13 2.13 28.45
C LEU A 17 -13.11 3.26 28.24
N ALA A 18 -12.18 3.08 27.31
CA ALA A 18 -11.64 4.23 26.62
C ALA A 18 -12.76 4.80 25.76
N SER A 19 -13.02 6.10 25.89
CA SER A 19 -13.77 6.80 24.86
C SER A 19 -13.09 6.52 23.53
N ARG A 20 -13.84 6.03 22.53
CA ARG A 20 -13.35 5.87 21.15
C ARG A 20 -12.55 7.13 20.76
N PRO A 21 -11.34 6.98 20.21
CA PRO A 21 -10.57 8.12 19.71
C PRO A 21 -11.38 9.00 18.76
N ALA A 22 -11.01 10.28 18.68
CA ALA A 22 -11.69 11.22 17.81
C ALA A 22 -11.45 10.87 16.34
N ASP A 23 -12.47 10.99 15.49
CA ASP A 23 -12.28 10.90 14.05
C ASP A 23 -11.54 12.15 13.52
N ILE A 24 -10.67 11.97 12.54
CA ILE A 24 -10.06 13.05 11.77
C ILE A 24 -11.08 13.60 10.77
N PRO A 25 -11.33 14.93 10.72
CA PRO A 25 -12.21 15.52 9.74
C PRO A 25 -11.53 15.60 8.37
N PHE A 26 -12.18 15.07 7.34
CA PHE A 26 -11.71 15.17 5.95
C PHE A 26 -12.71 15.91 5.05
N GLU A 27 -12.22 16.79 4.17
CA GLU A 27 -12.96 17.32 3.02
C GLU A 27 -12.65 16.48 1.77
N LYS A 28 -13.69 15.89 1.16
CA LYS A 28 -13.54 15.09 -0.06
C LYS A 28 -13.65 15.96 -1.31
N HIS A 29 -12.61 15.93 -2.13
CA HIS A 29 -12.55 16.50 -3.47
C HIS A 29 -12.58 15.39 -4.53
N THR A 30 -13.47 15.50 -5.52
CA THR A 30 -13.46 14.59 -6.68
C THR A 30 -12.61 15.21 -7.78
N LEU A 31 -11.46 14.60 -8.06
CA LEU A 31 -10.51 15.09 -9.07
C LEU A 31 -10.82 14.53 -10.46
N ASP A 32 -11.21 13.26 -10.52
CA ASP A 32 -11.58 12.60 -11.76
C ASP A 32 -12.66 11.54 -11.55
N LEU A 33 -13.52 11.32 -12.54
CA LEU A 33 -14.55 10.28 -12.54
C LEU A 33 -14.20 9.09 -13.45
N GLY A 34 -13.12 9.20 -14.23
CA GLY A 34 -12.55 8.13 -15.01
C GLY A 34 -11.83 7.09 -14.15
N ALA A 35 -11.62 5.91 -14.72
CA ALA A 35 -10.91 4.83 -14.04
C ALA A 35 -9.43 5.19 -13.86
N ASN A 36 -8.91 5.05 -12.65
CA ASN A 36 -7.49 5.16 -12.34
C ASN A 36 -7.21 4.12 -11.27
N GLU A 37 -6.47 3.03 -11.52
CA GLU A 37 -6.31 1.98 -10.48
C GLU A 37 -5.34 2.41 -9.37
N THR A 38 -4.36 3.22 -9.74
CA THR A 38 -3.25 3.62 -8.89
C THR A 38 -3.09 5.15 -8.86
N CYS A 39 -2.31 5.64 -7.90
CA CYS A 39 -1.84 6.99 -7.83
C CYS A 39 -0.43 7.07 -7.24
N ALA A 40 0.26 8.16 -7.54
CA ALA A 40 1.50 8.57 -6.88
C ALA A 40 1.44 10.08 -6.59
N VAL A 41 2.37 10.55 -5.76
CA VAL A 41 2.52 11.96 -5.42
C VAL A 41 3.98 12.37 -5.61
N ALA A 42 4.21 13.45 -6.35
CA ALA A 42 5.54 14.05 -6.54
C ALA A 42 5.44 15.45 -7.15
N ASP A 43 6.44 16.29 -6.94
CA ASP A 43 6.59 17.58 -7.65
C ASP A 43 7.06 17.33 -9.09
N LEU A 44 6.12 17.34 -10.06
CA LEU A 44 6.43 17.02 -11.46
C LEU A 44 6.90 18.22 -12.28
N ASN A 45 6.54 19.43 -11.87
CA ASN A 45 6.86 20.67 -12.59
C ASN A 45 8.03 21.44 -11.94
N GLY A 46 8.53 21.00 -10.79
CA GLY A 46 9.65 21.58 -10.05
C GLY A 46 9.30 22.90 -9.36
N ASP A 47 8.04 23.06 -8.93
CA ASP A 47 7.53 24.27 -8.27
C ASP A 47 7.53 24.20 -6.73
N GLY A 48 7.96 23.05 -6.19
CA GLY A 48 8.05 22.77 -4.76
C GLY A 48 6.76 22.28 -4.12
N ARG A 49 5.68 22.05 -4.89
CA ARG A 49 4.43 21.47 -4.41
C ARG A 49 4.24 20.05 -4.95
N PRO A 50 3.75 19.12 -4.13
CA PRO A 50 3.44 17.78 -4.60
C PRO A 50 2.21 17.79 -5.54
N ASP A 51 2.39 17.24 -6.73
CA ASP A 51 1.32 16.95 -7.68
C ASP A 51 0.79 15.52 -7.50
N ILE A 52 -0.41 15.25 -8.00
CA ILE A 52 -1.00 13.90 -8.01
C ILE A 52 -0.85 13.29 -9.41
N ILE A 53 -0.39 12.05 -9.48
CA ILE A 53 -0.30 11.26 -10.71
C ILE A 53 -1.35 10.15 -10.64
N ALA A 54 -2.12 9.96 -11.71
CA ALA A 54 -3.06 8.84 -11.82
C ALA A 54 -3.39 8.53 -13.29
N GLY A 55 -3.24 7.27 -13.69
CA GLY A 55 -3.64 6.81 -15.02
C GLY A 55 -2.91 7.58 -16.12
N GLU A 56 -3.63 8.19 -17.07
CA GLU A 56 -2.99 8.93 -18.17
C GLU A 56 -2.53 10.36 -17.80
N ASN A 57 -2.79 10.81 -16.57
CA ASN A 57 -2.76 12.23 -16.22
C ASN A 57 -2.02 12.52 -14.92
N TRP A 58 -1.57 13.75 -14.78
CA TRP A 58 -1.21 14.34 -13.49
C TRP A 58 -2.06 15.59 -13.22
N TYR A 59 -2.17 15.96 -11.95
CA TYR A 59 -3.04 17.02 -11.45
C TYR A 59 -2.19 18.02 -10.68
N GLU A 60 -1.98 19.19 -11.29
CA GLU A 60 -1.06 20.24 -10.84
C GLU A 60 -1.56 20.95 -9.58
N ALA A 61 -0.72 21.04 -8.55
CA ALA A 61 -1.01 21.78 -7.33
C ALA A 61 -0.59 23.28 -7.42
N PRO A 62 -1.36 24.23 -6.84
CA PRO A 62 -2.68 24.04 -6.24
C PRO A 62 -3.79 24.11 -7.30
N GLY A 63 -4.95 23.56 -6.99
CA GLY A 63 -6.15 23.63 -7.82
C GLY A 63 -6.35 22.45 -8.76
N TRP A 64 -5.44 21.48 -8.73
CA TRP A 64 -5.58 20.15 -9.34
C TRP A 64 -5.88 20.21 -10.84
N LYS A 65 -5.20 21.11 -11.55
CA LYS A 65 -5.38 21.27 -12.99
C LYS A 65 -4.89 19.99 -13.68
N LYS A 66 -5.73 19.40 -14.52
CA LYS A 66 -5.43 18.12 -15.18
C LYS A 66 -4.51 18.30 -16.40
N HIS A 67 -3.46 17.50 -16.47
CA HIS A 67 -2.50 17.42 -17.57
C HIS A 67 -2.34 15.97 -18.06
N LYS A 68 -2.59 15.72 -19.34
CA LYS A 68 -2.31 14.41 -19.94
C LYS A 68 -0.83 14.31 -20.28
N PHE A 69 -0.16 13.24 -19.84
CA PHE A 69 1.27 13.03 -20.10
C PHE A 69 1.58 11.73 -20.85
N ARG A 70 0.70 10.73 -20.77
CA ARG A 70 0.85 9.44 -21.46
C ARG A 70 -0.46 8.95 -22.05
N ALA A 71 -0.39 7.88 -22.84
CA ALA A 71 -1.56 7.18 -23.34
C ALA A 71 -1.51 5.71 -22.94
N LEU A 72 -2.59 5.20 -22.35
CA LEU A 72 -2.65 3.84 -21.82
C LEU A 72 -3.83 3.05 -22.41
N PRO A 73 -3.66 1.75 -22.70
CA PRO A 73 -4.77 0.92 -23.15
C PRO A 73 -5.87 0.82 -22.09
N PHE A 74 -7.13 0.82 -22.54
CA PHE A 74 -8.27 0.43 -21.71
C PHE A 74 -8.72 -0.98 -22.12
N THR A 75 -8.53 -1.96 -21.24
CA THR A 75 -8.82 -3.38 -21.52
C THR A 75 -9.56 -3.99 -20.36
N ASN A 76 -10.63 -4.75 -20.65
CA ASN A 76 -11.38 -5.51 -19.64
C ASN A 76 -11.84 -4.66 -18.42
N ASN A 77 -12.27 -3.42 -18.65
CA ASN A 77 -12.65 -2.45 -17.61
C ASN A 77 -11.52 -1.90 -16.73
N TYR A 78 -10.26 -1.98 -17.19
CA TYR A 78 -9.10 -1.36 -16.53
C TYR A 78 -8.46 -0.37 -17.49
N ILE A 79 -8.00 0.77 -16.96
CA ILE A 79 -6.81 1.40 -17.54
C ILE A 79 -5.65 0.48 -17.18
N ASP A 80 -4.81 0.12 -18.16
CA ASP A 80 -3.73 -0.86 -17.98
C ASP A 80 -2.52 -0.26 -17.26
N ASP A 81 -2.75 0.02 -15.98
CA ASP A 81 -1.89 0.70 -15.05
C ASP A 81 -2.17 0.14 -13.66
N PHE A 82 -1.20 -0.52 -13.05
CA PHE A 82 -1.40 -1.27 -11.81
C PHE A 82 -0.45 -0.83 -10.70
N SER A 83 0.56 -0.03 -11.03
CA SER A 83 1.36 0.69 -10.04
C SER A 83 1.97 1.93 -10.69
N ASP A 84 2.05 3.04 -9.96
CA ASP A 84 2.75 4.26 -10.37
C ASP A 84 3.78 4.60 -9.29
N LEU A 85 5.04 4.76 -9.69
CA LEU A 85 6.15 5.01 -8.77
C LEU A 85 6.95 6.22 -9.27
N ALA A 86 7.02 7.25 -8.44
CA ALA A 86 7.74 8.48 -8.72
C ALA A 86 9.22 8.34 -8.36
N ILE A 87 10.11 8.46 -9.35
CA ILE A 87 11.57 8.37 -9.17
C ILE A 87 12.29 9.08 -10.32
N ASP A 88 13.37 9.79 -10.04
CA ASP A 88 14.30 10.30 -11.07
C ASP A 88 15.15 9.13 -11.59
N VAL A 89 14.78 8.57 -12.74
CA VAL A 89 15.43 7.38 -13.28
C VAL A 89 16.77 7.76 -13.89
N ASN A 90 16.80 8.80 -14.73
CA ASN A 90 17.95 9.16 -15.56
C ASN A 90 18.96 10.09 -14.86
N GLY A 91 18.64 10.58 -13.66
CA GLY A 91 19.48 11.47 -12.85
C GLY A 91 19.51 12.92 -13.34
N ASP A 92 18.51 13.36 -14.09
CA ASP A 92 18.44 14.72 -14.64
C ASP A 92 17.75 15.73 -13.71
N GLY A 93 17.22 15.26 -12.58
CA GLY A 93 16.54 16.04 -11.56
C GLY A 93 15.05 16.28 -11.83
N ALA A 94 14.48 15.77 -12.92
CA ALA A 94 13.04 15.68 -13.12
C ALA A 94 12.54 14.32 -12.64
N VAL A 95 11.41 14.32 -11.93
CA VAL A 95 10.80 13.06 -11.47
C VAL A 95 10.12 12.37 -12.64
N ASP A 96 10.50 11.12 -12.88
CA ASP A 96 9.86 10.22 -13.85
C ASP A 96 8.81 9.33 -13.17
N ILE A 97 8.02 8.62 -13.98
CA ILE A 97 6.98 7.69 -13.50
C ILE A 97 7.25 6.28 -14.03
N VAL A 98 7.60 5.36 -13.13
CA VAL A 98 7.63 3.92 -13.40
C VAL A 98 6.22 3.36 -13.26
N SER A 99 5.77 2.59 -14.26
CA SER A 99 4.44 1.97 -14.26
C SER A 99 4.46 0.50 -14.59
N ALA A 100 3.65 -0.26 -13.84
CA ALA A 100 3.41 -1.67 -14.05
C ALA A 100 2.09 -1.90 -14.81
N SER A 101 2.06 -2.90 -15.70
CA SER A 101 0.87 -3.24 -16.48
C SER A 101 0.55 -4.73 -16.41
N TRP A 102 -0.74 -5.05 -16.34
CA TRP A 102 -1.21 -6.43 -16.36
C TRP A 102 -1.41 -6.90 -17.79
N PHE A 103 -2.14 -6.16 -18.63
CA PHE A 103 -2.56 -6.62 -19.95
C PHE A 103 -1.46 -6.48 -21.00
N SER A 104 -0.71 -5.38 -20.95
CA SER A 104 0.44 -5.12 -21.82
C SER A 104 1.68 -5.92 -21.39
N ARG A 105 1.65 -6.52 -20.19
CA ARG A 105 2.69 -7.42 -19.67
C ARG A 105 4.08 -6.78 -19.65
N LYS A 106 4.13 -5.52 -19.25
CA LYS A 106 5.36 -4.73 -19.18
C LYS A 106 5.44 -3.91 -17.90
N ILE A 107 6.67 -3.57 -17.54
CA ILE A 107 7.00 -2.45 -16.68
C ILE A 107 7.78 -1.47 -17.55
N SER A 108 7.41 -0.20 -17.52
CA SER A 108 8.08 0.87 -18.24
C SER A 108 8.24 2.08 -17.35
N TRP A 109 9.15 2.98 -17.68
CA TRP A 109 9.15 4.33 -17.12
C TRP A 109 8.84 5.37 -18.19
N TRP A 110 8.20 6.45 -17.76
CA TRP A 110 7.83 7.58 -18.58
C TRP A 110 8.74 8.75 -18.23
N GLU A 111 9.58 9.15 -19.19
CA GLU A 111 10.56 10.22 -19.04
C GLU A 111 9.89 11.58 -19.00
N ASN A 112 10.05 12.28 -17.89
CA ASN A 112 9.61 13.66 -17.72
C ASN A 112 10.53 14.57 -18.53
N PRO A 113 10.02 15.35 -19.51
CA PRO A 113 10.85 16.24 -20.32
C PRO A 113 11.42 17.44 -19.54
N GLY A 114 11.10 17.53 -18.25
CA GLY A 114 11.48 18.61 -17.35
C GLY A 114 10.94 19.96 -17.80
N LYS A 115 11.62 21.03 -17.38
CA LYS A 115 11.20 22.43 -17.66
C LYS A 115 11.15 22.80 -19.14
N ARG A 116 11.77 22.01 -20.01
CA ARG A 116 11.69 22.22 -21.46
C ARG A 116 10.30 21.88 -22.00
N GLY A 117 9.55 21.04 -21.27
CA GLY A 117 8.27 20.52 -21.71
C GLY A 117 8.39 19.59 -22.92
N GLY A 118 7.30 18.92 -23.25
CA GLY A 118 7.26 17.98 -24.37
C GLY A 118 6.37 16.78 -24.09
N VAL A 119 6.43 15.82 -25.01
CA VAL A 119 5.76 14.53 -24.84
C VAL A 119 6.67 13.66 -23.98
N TRP A 120 6.09 13.04 -22.95
CA TRP A 120 6.82 12.09 -22.12
C TRP A 120 7.14 10.84 -22.94
N LYS A 121 8.37 10.36 -22.82
CA LYS A 121 8.85 9.22 -23.61
C LYS A 121 8.78 7.95 -22.78
N GLU A 122 8.15 6.91 -23.32
CA GLU A 122 8.15 5.60 -22.69
C GLU A 122 9.48 4.86 -22.94
N HIS A 123 10.01 4.24 -21.88
CA HIS A 123 11.17 3.35 -21.94
C HIS A 123 10.84 2.03 -21.22
N PRO A 124 10.95 0.86 -21.90
CA PRO A 124 10.66 -0.42 -21.26
C PRO A 124 11.74 -0.82 -20.25
N ILE A 125 11.30 -1.36 -19.12
CA ILE A 125 12.14 -1.99 -18.07
C ILE A 125 12.06 -3.51 -18.19
N GLU A 126 10.85 -4.05 -18.32
CA GLU A 126 10.57 -5.49 -18.48
C GLU A 126 9.34 -5.67 -19.38
N THR A 127 9.30 -6.74 -20.19
CA THR A 127 8.21 -7.02 -21.13
C THR A 127 7.75 -8.48 -21.12
N CYS A 128 8.14 -9.27 -20.12
CA CYS A 128 7.85 -10.70 -20.08
C CYS A 128 6.45 -11.05 -19.54
N CYS A 129 5.95 -10.25 -18.60
CA CYS A 129 5.10 -10.78 -17.54
C CYS A 129 4.01 -9.78 -17.11
N ASN A 130 2.83 -10.32 -16.77
CA ASN A 130 1.77 -9.56 -16.12
C ASN A 130 2.31 -9.06 -14.77
N THR A 131 2.12 -7.79 -14.43
CA THR A 131 2.56 -7.22 -13.15
C THR A 131 1.38 -6.49 -12.51
N GLU A 132 1.01 -6.89 -11.30
CA GLU A 132 -0.15 -6.32 -10.58
C GLU A 132 0.27 -5.41 -9.41
N PHE A 133 1.37 -5.74 -8.76
CA PHE A 133 1.97 -4.87 -7.75
C PHE A 133 3.43 -4.60 -8.12
N ALA A 134 3.87 -3.36 -7.94
CA ALA A 134 5.27 -3.01 -7.90
C ALA A 134 5.47 -1.83 -6.94
N PHE A 135 6.61 -1.80 -6.26
CA PHE A 135 6.96 -0.71 -5.37
C PHE A 135 8.47 -0.50 -5.34
N LEU A 136 8.88 0.69 -4.89
CA LEU A 136 10.27 1.00 -4.63
C LEU A 136 10.63 0.55 -3.20
N VAL A 137 11.79 -0.05 -3.06
CA VAL A 137 12.26 -0.65 -1.81
C VAL A 137 13.79 -0.49 -1.72
N ASP A 138 14.32 -0.43 -0.50
CA ASP A 138 15.76 -0.41 -0.23
C ASP A 138 16.23 -1.85 -0.02
N LEU A 139 16.59 -2.55 -1.09
CA LEU A 139 17.01 -3.96 -1.02
C LEU A 139 18.50 -4.12 -0.78
N ASP A 140 19.30 -3.13 -1.17
CA ASP A 140 20.75 -3.15 -0.95
C ASP A 140 21.21 -2.44 0.33
N ASN A 141 20.25 -1.97 1.14
CA ASN A 141 20.42 -1.36 2.45
C ASN A 141 21.30 -0.10 2.39
N ASP A 142 21.18 0.70 1.32
CA ASP A 142 21.86 1.99 1.19
C ASP A 142 21.12 3.15 1.89
N GLY A 143 19.95 2.85 2.47
CA GLY A 143 19.07 3.78 3.16
C GLY A 143 18.07 4.48 2.23
N LYS A 144 17.96 4.08 0.95
CA LYS A 144 17.08 4.72 -0.04
C LYS A 144 16.28 3.67 -0.79
N ALA A 145 14.96 3.80 -0.76
CA ALA A 145 14.09 2.97 -1.56
C ALA A 145 14.19 3.33 -3.05
N ARG A 146 15.08 2.66 -3.79
CA ARG A 146 15.33 2.91 -5.22
C ARG A 146 15.30 1.65 -6.07
N GLU A 147 15.25 0.48 -5.45
CA GLU A 147 15.10 -0.78 -6.15
C GLU A 147 13.64 -1.03 -6.45
N LEU A 148 13.36 -1.48 -7.67
CA LEU A 148 12.02 -1.83 -8.09
C LEU A 148 11.76 -3.31 -7.80
N LEU A 149 10.74 -3.58 -6.98
CA LEU A 149 10.29 -4.93 -6.66
C LEU A 149 8.86 -5.18 -7.18
N PRO A 150 8.72 -5.88 -8.31
CA PRO A 150 7.42 -6.28 -8.84
C PRO A 150 6.95 -7.64 -8.32
N GLN A 151 5.65 -7.77 -8.15
CA GLN A 151 4.93 -9.04 -8.11
C GLN A 151 4.47 -9.39 -9.51
N PHE A 152 5.13 -10.40 -10.10
CA PHE A 152 4.71 -10.94 -11.38
C PHE A 152 3.59 -11.96 -11.23
N GLY A 153 2.63 -11.92 -12.13
CA GLY A 153 1.58 -12.92 -12.26
C GLY A 153 2.08 -14.24 -12.86
N GLY A 154 1.38 -15.33 -12.56
CA GLY A 154 1.62 -16.64 -13.16
C GLY A 154 2.86 -17.35 -12.63
N LYS A 155 3.67 -17.93 -13.53
CA LYS A 155 4.88 -18.71 -13.22
C LYS A 155 6.18 -17.92 -13.46
N ALA A 156 6.08 -16.60 -13.53
CA ALA A 156 7.23 -15.72 -13.72
C ALA A 156 8.21 -15.83 -12.52
N PRO A 157 9.51 -15.59 -12.73
CA PRO A 157 10.48 -15.60 -11.65
C PRO A 157 10.24 -14.45 -10.66
N LEU A 158 10.53 -14.64 -9.39
CA LEU A 158 10.68 -13.52 -8.45
C LEU A 158 12.01 -12.81 -8.76
N ALA A 159 11.95 -11.52 -9.04
CA ALA A 159 13.12 -10.71 -9.39
C ALA A 159 12.95 -9.28 -8.89
N TRP A 160 14.07 -8.59 -8.71
CA TRP A 160 14.12 -7.15 -8.43
C TRP A 160 14.99 -6.44 -9.47
N TYR A 161 14.89 -5.11 -9.52
CA TYR A 161 15.63 -4.29 -10.47
C TYR A 161 16.39 -3.19 -9.74
N GLU A 162 17.69 -3.16 -9.96
CA GLU A 162 18.60 -2.18 -9.40
C GLU A 162 18.75 -0.99 -10.34
N LEU A 163 18.60 0.24 -9.85
CA LEU A 163 18.83 1.43 -10.66
C LEU A 163 20.31 1.86 -10.62
N LYS A 164 21.04 1.61 -11.71
CA LYS A 164 22.43 2.04 -11.89
C LYS A 164 22.59 3.04 -13.02
N GLY A 165 22.88 4.29 -12.67
CA GLY A 165 23.26 5.32 -13.64
C GLY A 165 22.26 5.47 -14.80
N GLY A 166 20.96 5.51 -14.51
CA GLY A 166 19.92 5.61 -15.53
C GLY A 166 19.44 4.28 -16.11
N GLN A 167 19.94 3.14 -15.63
CA GLN A 167 19.60 1.82 -16.18
C GLN A 167 19.13 0.86 -15.10
N TRP A 168 18.12 0.06 -15.44
CA TRP A 168 17.59 -0.98 -14.56
C TRP A 168 18.31 -2.31 -14.81
N VAL A 169 18.94 -2.87 -13.79
CA VAL A 169 19.62 -4.16 -13.83
C VAL A 169 18.77 -5.19 -13.10
N LYS A 170 18.30 -6.21 -13.84
CA LYS A 170 17.46 -7.29 -13.31
C LYS A 170 18.29 -8.32 -12.53
N HIS A 171 17.83 -8.67 -11.34
CA HIS A 171 18.37 -9.73 -10.49
C HIS A 171 17.28 -10.76 -10.18
N ILE A 172 17.48 -12.02 -10.57
CA ILE A 172 16.54 -13.10 -10.30
C ILE A 172 16.83 -13.68 -8.92
N ILE A 173 15.82 -13.71 -8.06
CA ILE A 173 15.88 -14.29 -6.72
C ILE A 173 15.47 -15.76 -6.76
N ALA A 174 14.40 -16.05 -7.49
CA ALA A 174 13.89 -17.41 -7.67
C ALA A 174 13.28 -17.58 -9.05
N GLU A 175 13.42 -18.78 -9.62
CA GLU A 175 12.87 -19.15 -10.95
C GLU A 175 11.34 -19.34 -10.97
N GLN A 176 10.67 -18.98 -9.88
CA GLN A 176 9.23 -19.12 -9.68
C GLN A 176 8.68 -18.00 -8.80
N GLY A 177 7.40 -17.70 -8.95
CA GLY A 177 6.65 -16.79 -8.08
C GLY A 177 6.04 -17.52 -6.88
N PHE A 178 5.61 -16.74 -5.88
CA PHE A 178 5.14 -17.23 -4.59
C PHE A 178 3.69 -16.79 -4.27
N GLY A 179 2.86 -16.59 -5.30
CA GLY A 179 1.44 -16.23 -5.13
C GLY A 179 1.13 -14.76 -5.43
N HIS A 180 -0.12 -14.37 -5.12
CA HIS A 180 -0.63 -13.02 -5.33
C HIS A 180 -0.49 -12.22 -4.04
N GLY A 181 0.36 -11.20 -4.09
CA GLY A 181 0.75 -10.38 -2.94
C GLY A 181 2.27 -10.35 -2.76
N ILE A 182 2.78 -9.25 -2.23
CA ILE A 182 4.21 -9.04 -2.04
C ILE A 182 4.43 -7.97 -0.97
N GLY A 183 5.56 -8.05 -0.28
CA GLY A 183 6.02 -7.04 0.65
C GLY A 183 7.53 -7.10 0.83
N ALA A 184 8.07 -6.16 1.60
CA ALA A 184 9.47 -6.16 1.95
C ALA A 184 9.70 -5.54 3.33
N GLY A 185 10.76 -5.97 4.00
CA GLY A 185 11.21 -5.45 5.29
C GLY A 185 11.94 -6.52 6.09
N ASP A 186 12.57 -6.12 7.20
CA ASP A 186 13.40 -6.99 8.04
C ASP A 186 12.54 -7.97 8.85
N VAL A 187 12.42 -9.24 8.43
CA VAL A 187 11.53 -10.22 9.08
C VAL A 187 12.18 -10.86 10.31
N ASN A 188 13.51 -10.98 10.32
CA ASN A 188 14.25 -11.73 11.33
C ASN A 188 15.06 -10.84 12.31
N GLY A 189 15.03 -9.52 12.14
CA GLY A 189 15.70 -8.54 12.99
C GLY A 189 17.19 -8.34 12.68
N ASP A 190 17.67 -8.79 11.52
CA ASP A 190 19.08 -8.71 11.14
C ASP A 190 19.45 -7.41 10.40
N LYS A 191 18.46 -6.52 10.22
CA LYS A 191 18.56 -5.21 9.58
C LYS A 191 18.80 -5.25 8.06
N ARG A 192 18.46 -6.36 7.41
CA ARG A 192 18.41 -6.45 5.95
C ARG A 192 16.96 -6.54 5.51
N THR A 193 16.65 -5.90 4.40
CA THR A 193 15.30 -5.95 3.81
C THR A 193 15.04 -7.32 3.19
N ASP A 194 14.21 -8.14 3.84
CA ASP A 194 13.72 -9.40 3.30
C ASP A 194 12.53 -9.18 2.36
N ILE A 195 12.14 -10.21 1.60
CA ILE A 195 10.96 -10.18 0.73
C ILE A 195 9.88 -11.10 1.26
N ILE A 196 8.66 -10.60 1.34
CA ILE A 196 7.52 -11.31 1.93
C ILE A 196 6.55 -11.65 0.81
N THR A 197 6.03 -12.87 0.86
CA THR A 197 5.10 -13.43 -0.12
C THR A 197 3.99 -14.16 0.61
N PRO A 198 2.85 -14.47 -0.04
CA PRO A 198 1.81 -15.27 0.60
C PRO A 198 2.24 -16.69 1.02
N LYS A 199 3.37 -17.20 0.51
CA LYS A 199 3.87 -18.57 0.78
C LYS A 199 5.05 -18.62 1.76
N GLY A 200 5.36 -17.50 2.41
CA GLY A 200 6.52 -17.37 3.29
C GLY A 200 7.35 -16.13 2.95
N TRP A 201 8.60 -16.11 3.40
CA TRP A 201 9.51 -14.98 3.20
C TRP A 201 10.86 -15.47 2.67
N LEU A 202 11.55 -14.60 1.94
CA LEU A 202 12.89 -14.83 1.43
C LEU A 202 13.85 -13.96 2.22
N GLU A 203 14.73 -14.62 2.96
CA GLU A 203 15.79 -13.98 3.73
C GLU A 203 16.84 -13.42 2.77
N ALA A 204 17.13 -12.13 2.94
CA ALA A 204 18.15 -11.43 2.19
C ALA A 204 19.55 -12.00 2.51
N PRO A 205 20.45 -12.15 1.54
CA PRO A 205 21.87 -12.32 1.78
C PRO A 205 22.55 -10.99 2.17
N ALA A 206 23.83 -11.02 2.53
CA ALA A 206 24.55 -9.79 2.92
C ALA A 206 24.70 -8.82 1.75
N ASP A 207 24.92 -9.36 0.55
CA ASP A 207 24.73 -8.66 -0.72
C ASP A 207 23.44 -9.20 -1.35
N PRO A 208 22.40 -8.41 -1.64
CA PRO A 208 21.13 -8.90 -2.21
C PRO A 208 21.26 -9.52 -3.61
N ARG A 209 22.46 -9.45 -4.22
CA ARG A 209 22.80 -10.08 -5.51
C ARG A 209 23.25 -11.53 -5.33
N ASP A 210 23.54 -11.95 -4.10
CA ASP A 210 23.82 -13.33 -3.75
C ASP A 210 22.53 -14.17 -3.59
N LYS A 211 22.68 -15.43 -3.22
CA LYS A 211 21.56 -16.37 -3.09
C LYS A 211 20.71 -16.10 -1.84
N TRP A 212 19.42 -15.88 -2.06
CA TRP A 212 18.40 -15.75 -1.01
C TRP A 212 17.96 -17.10 -0.45
N THR A 213 17.49 -17.11 0.80
CA THR A 213 16.98 -18.32 1.48
C THR A 213 15.46 -18.23 1.66
N MET A 214 14.71 -19.17 1.10
CA MET A 214 13.25 -19.23 1.27
C MET A 214 12.86 -19.93 2.57
N HIS A 215 12.02 -19.27 3.37
CA HIS A 215 11.38 -19.78 4.57
C HIS A 215 9.87 -19.91 4.33
N ALA A 216 9.42 -21.13 4.04
CA ALA A 216 8.02 -21.44 3.72
C ALA A 216 7.16 -21.64 4.98
N ASP A 217 7.15 -20.64 5.86
CA ASP A 217 6.61 -20.76 7.22
C ASP A 217 5.07 -20.65 7.30
N PHE A 218 4.43 -20.13 6.25
CA PHE A 218 3.00 -19.86 6.21
C PHE A 218 2.41 -19.91 4.79
N ASP A 219 1.09 -20.02 4.71
CA ASP A 219 0.31 -19.95 3.47
C ASP A 219 -0.94 -19.10 3.69
N LEU A 220 -0.95 -17.88 3.13
CA LEU A 220 -1.93 -16.84 3.43
C LEU A 220 -3.06 -16.72 2.39
N GLY A 221 -2.97 -17.40 1.24
CA GLY A 221 -3.89 -17.22 0.12
C GLY A 221 -3.49 -16.06 -0.81
N SER A 222 -4.45 -15.24 -1.25
CA SER A 222 -4.21 -14.04 -2.07
C SER A 222 -4.21 -12.80 -1.19
N THR A 223 -3.05 -12.18 -1.02
CA THR A 223 -2.88 -10.95 -0.24
C THR A 223 -2.68 -9.73 -1.15
N GLY A 224 -2.82 -8.54 -0.59
CA GLY A 224 -2.36 -7.29 -1.21
C GLY A 224 -0.87 -7.03 -0.92
N PHE A 225 -0.53 -5.76 -0.76
CA PHE A 225 0.76 -5.36 -0.19
C PHE A 225 0.90 -5.85 1.26
N LEU A 226 2.11 -6.31 1.60
CA LEU A 226 2.49 -6.79 2.93
C LEU A 226 3.54 -5.85 3.53
N TYR A 227 3.41 -5.55 4.82
CA TYR A 227 4.32 -4.66 5.55
C TYR A 227 4.94 -5.38 6.73
N VAL A 228 6.20 -5.05 7.06
CA VAL A 228 6.93 -5.63 8.17
C VAL A 228 7.24 -4.57 9.23
N LEU A 229 6.81 -4.84 10.46
CA LEU A 229 6.96 -3.94 11.60
C LEU A 229 6.67 -4.69 12.91
N ASP A 230 7.29 -4.26 14.02
CA ASP A 230 6.98 -4.77 15.37
C ASP A 230 5.65 -4.17 15.86
N ILE A 231 4.54 -4.88 15.65
CA ILE A 231 3.19 -4.37 15.92
C ILE A 231 2.88 -4.43 17.42
N ASN A 232 3.43 -5.41 18.15
CA ASN A 232 3.15 -5.58 19.58
C ASN A 232 4.24 -5.00 20.49
N GLY A 233 5.32 -4.48 19.93
CA GLY A 233 6.43 -3.87 20.65
C GLY A 233 7.22 -4.90 21.46
N ASP A 234 7.35 -6.14 20.98
CA ASP A 234 8.07 -7.22 21.65
C ASP A 234 9.46 -7.49 21.08
N GLY A 235 9.89 -6.70 20.10
CA GLY A 235 11.20 -6.75 19.46
C GLY A 235 11.30 -7.78 18.33
N ARG A 236 10.17 -8.40 17.92
CA ARG A 236 10.08 -9.25 16.74
C ARG A 236 9.19 -8.59 15.72
N ASN A 237 9.64 -8.56 14.47
CA ASN A 237 8.85 -7.94 13.42
C ASN A 237 7.74 -8.89 12.95
N ASP A 238 6.55 -8.32 12.80
CA ASP A 238 5.34 -8.99 12.35
C ASP A 238 5.02 -8.63 10.91
N ILE A 239 4.00 -9.25 10.33
CA ILE A 239 3.57 -8.97 8.94
C ILE A 239 2.12 -8.46 8.92
N LEU A 240 1.89 -7.22 8.51
CA LEU A 240 0.57 -6.63 8.27
C LEU A 240 0.12 -6.87 6.82
N GLY A 241 -1.16 -7.18 6.60
CA GLY A 241 -1.69 -7.36 5.25
C GLY A 241 -3.20 -7.38 5.14
N GLY A 242 -3.68 -7.25 3.90
CA GLY A 242 -5.08 -7.43 3.50
C GLY A 242 -5.27 -8.65 2.59
N MET A 243 -6.43 -9.31 2.69
CA MET A 243 -6.85 -10.37 1.77
C MET A 243 -7.41 -9.78 0.48
N ALA A 244 -6.55 -9.55 -0.51
CA ALA A 244 -6.92 -8.85 -1.74
C ALA A 244 -8.16 -9.45 -2.44
N HIS A 245 -8.32 -10.77 -2.44
CA HIS A 245 -9.44 -11.44 -3.14
C HIS A 245 -10.51 -11.98 -2.19
N ASP A 246 -10.54 -11.53 -0.93
CA ASP A 246 -11.48 -12.00 0.09
C ASP A 246 -11.82 -10.87 1.10
N TYR A 247 -12.50 -11.21 2.19
CA TYR A 247 -12.66 -10.38 3.37
C TYR A 247 -11.45 -10.50 4.28
N GLY A 248 -11.09 -9.41 4.94
CA GLY A 248 -10.14 -9.47 6.04
C GLY A 248 -8.90 -8.60 5.88
N LEU A 249 -8.65 -7.82 6.92
CA LEU A 249 -7.34 -7.32 7.30
C LEU A 249 -6.79 -8.20 8.43
N PHE A 250 -5.48 -8.42 8.42
CA PHE A 250 -4.82 -9.24 9.43
C PHE A 250 -3.41 -8.73 9.69
N TRP A 251 -2.86 -9.14 10.83
CA TRP A 251 -1.41 -9.23 10.98
C TRP A 251 -1.02 -10.64 11.38
N LEU A 252 0.17 -11.06 10.97
CA LEU A 252 0.78 -12.33 11.30
C LEU A 252 1.83 -12.05 12.38
N GLU A 253 1.49 -12.38 13.62
CA GLU A 253 2.34 -12.16 14.79
C GLU A 253 3.48 -13.18 14.80
N GLN A 254 4.72 -12.69 14.87
CA GLN A 254 5.89 -13.53 15.03
C GLN A 254 6.02 -13.94 16.50
N MET A 255 5.80 -15.22 16.79
CA MET A 255 5.89 -15.80 18.12
C MET A 255 7.33 -16.29 18.41
N PRO A 256 7.72 -16.43 19.69
CA PRO A 256 9.03 -16.98 20.05
C PRO A 256 9.28 -18.34 19.41
N GLY A 257 10.51 -18.54 18.90
CA GLY A 257 10.93 -19.78 18.24
C GLY A 257 10.51 -19.89 16.76
N GLY A 258 10.24 -18.77 16.08
CA GLY A 258 9.98 -18.73 14.64
C GLY A 258 8.60 -19.23 14.23
N LYS A 259 7.64 -19.23 15.17
CA LYS A 259 6.24 -19.61 14.88
C LYS A 259 5.44 -18.38 14.53
N TRP A 260 4.35 -18.56 13.79
CA TRP A 260 3.48 -17.46 13.37
C TRP A 260 2.05 -17.66 13.88
N ALA A 261 1.40 -16.57 14.29
CA ALA A 261 -0.01 -16.57 14.70
C ALA A 261 -0.78 -15.50 13.93
N LYS A 262 -1.76 -15.90 13.11
CA LYS A 262 -2.61 -14.95 12.39
C LYS A 262 -3.60 -14.29 13.35
N ARG A 263 -3.63 -12.96 13.36
CA ARG A 263 -4.51 -12.11 14.14
C ARG A 263 -5.40 -11.33 13.20
N VAL A 264 -6.71 -11.44 13.39
CA VAL A 264 -7.70 -10.69 12.61
C VAL A 264 -7.76 -9.25 13.09
N ILE A 265 -7.79 -8.30 12.14
CA ILE A 265 -7.99 -6.88 12.40
C ILE A 265 -9.46 -6.52 12.10
N ASP A 266 -9.94 -6.81 10.89
CA ASP A 266 -11.32 -6.52 10.47
C ASP A 266 -11.73 -7.43 9.30
N GLU A 267 -12.83 -8.18 9.43
CA GLU A 267 -13.39 -9.07 8.40
C GLU A 267 -14.74 -8.58 7.85
N SER A 268 -15.15 -7.35 8.19
CA SER A 268 -16.48 -6.84 7.86
C SER A 268 -16.62 -6.28 6.43
N TRP A 269 -15.53 -6.21 5.66
CA TRP A 269 -15.53 -5.77 4.26
C TRP A 269 -14.43 -6.47 3.44
N SER A 270 -14.60 -6.46 2.12
CA SER A 270 -13.77 -7.25 1.19
C SER A 270 -12.84 -6.43 0.29
N GLN A 271 -11.88 -7.13 -0.32
CA GLN A 271 -10.92 -6.63 -1.31
C GLN A 271 -9.97 -5.50 -0.84
N PRO A 272 -9.35 -5.57 0.35
CA PRO A 272 -8.24 -4.70 0.74
C PRO A 272 -6.97 -5.00 -0.09
N HIS A 273 -6.84 -4.38 -1.27
CA HIS A 273 -5.63 -4.53 -2.10
C HIS A 273 -4.51 -3.58 -1.65
N ALA A 274 -4.87 -2.37 -1.25
CA ALA A 274 -3.94 -1.31 -0.86
C ALA A 274 -3.96 -1.08 0.64
N LEU A 275 -2.77 -1.02 1.24
CA LEU A 275 -2.54 -0.51 2.59
C LEU A 275 -1.40 0.49 2.50
N THR A 276 -1.46 1.56 3.28
CA THR A 276 -0.37 2.53 3.41
C THR A 276 -0.17 2.84 4.88
N LEU A 277 1.03 2.57 5.41
CA LEU A 277 1.40 2.96 6.78
C LEU A 277 1.54 4.48 6.86
N ALA A 278 0.91 5.11 7.83
CA ALA A 278 1.02 6.55 8.06
C ALA A 278 0.52 6.91 9.46
N ASP A 279 1.28 7.70 10.21
CA ASP A 279 0.84 8.32 11.47
C ASP A 279 -0.08 9.51 11.15
N LEU A 280 -1.39 9.25 11.00
CA LEU A 280 -2.35 10.27 10.57
C LEU A 280 -2.76 11.24 11.67
N ASN A 281 -2.69 10.82 12.93
CA ASN A 281 -3.11 11.61 14.09
C ASN A 281 -1.91 12.28 14.81
N GLY A 282 -0.67 11.95 14.43
CA GLY A 282 0.56 12.54 14.95
C GLY A 282 0.98 11.99 16.31
N ASP A 283 0.53 10.79 16.69
CA ASP A 283 0.83 10.18 17.98
C ASP A 283 2.09 9.29 17.99
N GLY A 284 2.73 9.13 16.82
CA GLY A 284 3.95 8.35 16.62
C GLY A 284 3.75 6.84 16.50
N GLN A 285 2.51 6.36 16.42
CA GLN A 285 2.18 4.93 16.29
C GLN A 285 1.99 4.54 14.81
N PRO A 286 2.21 3.26 14.44
CA PRO A 286 2.16 2.82 13.05
C PRO A 286 0.72 2.52 12.60
N ASP A 287 -0.10 3.56 12.45
CA ASP A 287 -1.44 3.45 11.86
C ASP A 287 -1.35 3.10 10.37
N PHE A 288 -2.51 2.77 9.78
CA PHE A 288 -2.57 2.55 8.34
C PHE A 288 -3.89 2.97 7.72
N VAL A 289 -3.81 3.34 6.44
CA VAL A 289 -4.93 3.68 5.57
C VAL A 289 -5.17 2.55 4.59
N THR A 290 -6.43 2.24 4.34
CA THR A 290 -6.84 1.23 3.37
C THR A 290 -8.24 1.53 2.85
N GLY A 291 -8.71 0.75 1.89
CA GLY A 291 -10.07 0.86 1.42
C GLY A 291 -10.43 -0.29 0.49
N LYS A 292 -11.73 -0.44 0.29
CA LYS A 292 -12.25 -1.44 -0.62
C LYS A 292 -11.96 -1.05 -2.07
N ARG A 293 -11.40 -1.97 -2.86
CA ARG A 293 -11.25 -1.78 -4.30
C ARG A 293 -12.61 -1.92 -5.00
N TYR A 294 -12.95 -0.96 -5.88
CA TYR A 294 -14.18 -1.03 -6.67
C TYR A 294 -14.04 -2.02 -7.81
N MET A 295 -14.85 -3.07 -7.75
CA MET A 295 -14.93 -4.11 -8.76
C MET A 295 -13.56 -4.74 -9.11
N ALA A 296 -12.78 -5.21 -8.11
CA ALA A 296 -11.37 -5.58 -8.29
C ALA A 296 -11.14 -6.56 -9.44
N HIS A 297 -11.99 -7.58 -9.57
CA HIS A 297 -11.90 -8.63 -10.61
C HIS A 297 -13.17 -8.79 -11.46
N ASN A 298 -13.93 -7.71 -11.66
CA ASN A 298 -15.09 -7.63 -12.55
C ASN A 298 -16.23 -8.63 -12.23
N GLY A 299 -16.53 -8.80 -10.95
CA GLY A 299 -17.67 -9.52 -10.39
C GLY A 299 -17.31 -10.88 -9.81
N LYS A 300 -16.02 -11.17 -9.63
CA LYS A 300 -15.50 -12.50 -9.30
C LYS A 300 -15.11 -12.66 -7.83
N ASP A 301 -14.90 -11.54 -7.12
CA ASP A 301 -14.46 -11.59 -5.73
C ASP A 301 -15.65 -11.54 -4.77
N PRO A 302 -15.54 -12.14 -3.57
CA PRO A 302 -16.51 -11.97 -2.51
C PRO A 302 -16.74 -10.48 -2.18
N GLY A 303 -17.99 -10.12 -1.86
CA GLY A 303 -18.36 -8.77 -1.44
C GLY A 303 -18.23 -7.67 -2.51
N GLU A 304 -17.92 -7.99 -3.76
CA GLU A 304 -17.54 -6.98 -4.77
C GLU A 304 -18.58 -5.86 -4.99
N ARG A 305 -19.86 -6.19 -4.85
CA ARG A 305 -20.98 -5.24 -5.02
C ARG A 305 -21.43 -4.54 -3.74
N GLU A 306 -20.82 -4.86 -2.59
CA GLU A 306 -21.10 -4.16 -1.33
C GLU A 306 -20.64 -2.70 -1.40
N PRO A 307 -21.08 -1.82 -0.49
CA PRO A 307 -20.64 -0.44 -0.45
C PRO A 307 -19.11 -0.30 -0.44
N LEU A 308 -18.61 0.75 -1.11
CA LEU A 308 -17.21 1.14 -1.00
C LEU A 308 -16.97 1.88 0.31
N GLY A 309 -15.74 1.84 0.77
CA GLY A 309 -15.28 2.65 1.88
C GLY A 309 -13.78 2.86 1.86
N VAL A 310 -13.39 3.97 2.47
CA VAL A 310 -12.01 4.35 2.76
C VAL A 310 -11.92 4.46 4.28
N TYR A 311 -10.91 3.82 4.85
CA TYR A 311 -10.75 3.66 6.28
C TYR A 311 -9.32 3.96 6.68
N TRP A 312 -9.14 4.42 7.90
CA TRP A 312 -7.85 4.27 8.58
C TRP A 312 -8.06 3.51 9.88
N TYR A 313 -7.01 2.81 10.31
CA TYR A 313 -7.02 1.98 11.50
C TYR A 313 -5.99 2.54 12.47
N GLU A 314 -6.49 3.08 13.57
CA GLU A 314 -5.67 3.60 14.66
C GLU A 314 -5.15 2.43 15.50
N TRP A 315 -3.85 2.41 15.71
CA TRP A 315 -3.19 1.47 16.60
C TRP A 315 -3.31 1.96 18.04
N LEU A 316 -4.00 1.20 18.89
CA LEU A 316 -4.10 1.47 20.31
C LEU A 316 -3.45 0.36 21.12
N ARG A 317 -2.49 0.73 21.96
CA ARG A 317 -1.91 -0.17 22.95
C ARG A 317 -2.55 0.04 24.31
N SER A 318 -2.90 -1.06 24.97
CA SER A 318 -3.38 -1.02 26.35
C SER A 318 -2.31 -0.43 27.29
N PRO A 319 -2.67 0.24 28.39
CA PRO A 319 -1.69 0.84 29.30
C PRO A 319 -0.70 -0.16 29.93
N ASP A 320 -1.09 -1.44 30.04
CA ASP A 320 -0.21 -2.50 30.51
C ASP A 320 0.74 -3.04 29.43
N GLY A 321 0.63 -2.52 28.20
CA GLY A 321 1.47 -2.84 27.04
C GLY A 321 1.17 -4.18 26.40
N LYS A 322 0.16 -4.93 26.88
CA LYS A 322 -0.05 -6.35 26.52
C LYS A 322 -1.06 -6.59 25.42
N ARG A 323 -1.90 -5.60 25.10
CA ARG A 323 -2.96 -5.74 24.11
C ARG A 323 -2.84 -4.62 23.09
N ILE A 324 -3.13 -4.99 21.85
CA ILE A 324 -3.26 -4.10 20.72
C ILE A 324 -4.71 -4.17 20.27
N GLU A 325 -5.31 -3.02 20.09
CA GLU A 325 -6.62 -2.85 19.49
C GLU A 325 -6.45 -1.96 18.26
N TRP A 326 -7.09 -2.37 17.17
CA TRP A 326 -7.17 -1.55 15.96
C TRP A 326 -8.54 -0.90 15.92
N VAL A 327 -8.59 0.43 16.02
CA VAL A 327 -9.84 1.17 15.93
C VAL A 327 -10.05 1.61 14.50
N ARG A 328 -11.14 1.12 13.88
CA ARG A 328 -11.53 1.58 12.56
C ARG A 328 -12.17 2.96 12.61
N HIS A 329 -11.62 3.88 11.84
CA HIS A 329 -12.17 5.18 11.49
C HIS A 329 -12.64 5.18 10.04
N ILE A 330 -13.78 5.82 9.79
CA ILE A 330 -14.38 5.89 8.45
C ILE A 330 -14.05 7.26 7.86
N VAL A 331 -13.24 7.27 6.80
CA VAL A 331 -12.95 8.47 6.01
C VAL A 331 -14.10 8.75 5.05
N ASP A 332 -14.58 7.71 4.36
CA ASP A 332 -15.73 7.78 3.45
C ASP A 332 -16.41 6.40 3.38
N TYR A 333 -17.72 6.39 3.20
CA TYR A 333 -18.49 5.15 3.08
C TYR A 333 -19.73 5.33 2.21
N GLY A 334 -20.01 4.32 1.39
CA GLY A 334 -21.21 4.27 0.54
C GLY A 334 -21.20 5.24 -0.63
N THR A 335 -20.06 5.88 -0.92
CA THR A 335 -19.91 6.73 -2.12
C THR A 335 -19.14 6.01 -3.22
N ARG A 336 -18.51 6.75 -4.14
CA ARG A 336 -17.66 6.20 -5.21
C ARG A 336 -16.21 5.97 -4.78
N ALA A 337 -15.79 6.57 -3.68
CA ALA A 337 -14.41 6.45 -3.21
C ALA A 337 -14.16 5.08 -2.56
N GLY A 338 -13.02 4.49 -2.91
CA GLY A 338 -12.53 3.22 -2.39
C GLY A 338 -11.00 3.23 -2.43
N GLY A 339 -10.35 2.15 -2.03
CA GLY A 339 -8.89 2.12 -1.83
C GLY A 339 -8.03 1.83 -3.06
N GLY A 340 -8.63 1.53 -4.22
CA GLY A 340 -7.88 1.24 -5.46
C GLY A 340 -6.82 0.15 -5.30
N MET A 341 -5.69 0.33 -5.99
CA MET A 341 -4.49 -0.49 -5.90
C MET A 341 -3.37 0.16 -5.07
N GLN A 342 -3.32 1.49 -4.98
CA GLN A 342 -2.37 2.24 -4.16
C GLN A 342 -3.07 3.46 -3.55
N ILE A 343 -2.76 3.80 -2.30
CA ILE A 343 -3.27 5.01 -1.63
C ILE A 343 -2.06 5.88 -1.29
N ALA A 344 -1.97 7.08 -1.85
CA ALA A 344 -0.91 8.01 -1.48
C ALA A 344 -1.31 8.79 -0.24
N VAL A 345 -0.36 8.98 0.67
CA VAL A 345 -0.53 9.77 1.90
C VAL A 345 0.60 10.79 1.96
N ALA A 346 0.27 12.08 1.98
CA ALA A 346 1.22 13.18 1.99
C ALA A 346 0.55 14.47 2.47
N ASP A 347 1.33 15.43 2.96
CA ASP A 347 0.88 16.81 3.18
C ASP A 347 0.80 17.52 1.82
N LEU A 348 -0.40 17.63 1.24
CA LEU A 348 -0.59 18.12 -0.13
C LEU A 348 -0.90 19.62 -0.19
N ASP A 349 -1.39 20.21 0.90
CA ASP A 349 -1.66 21.65 0.99
C ASP A 349 -0.61 22.42 1.80
N GLY A 350 0.35 21.73 2.43
CA GLY A 350 1.48 22.30 3.15
C GLY A 350 1.13 22.80 4.54
N ASP A 351 0.02 22.35 5.14
CA ASP A 351 -0.41 22.77 6.48
C ASP A 351 0.17 21.88 7.61
N GLY A 352 0.84 20.80 7.23
CA GLY A 352 1.55 19.88 8.10
C GLY A 352 0.71 18.74 8.66
N ASP A 353 -0.55 18.57 8.25
CA ASP A 353 -1.27 17.31 8.41
C ASP A 353 -1.24 16.46 7.12
N LEU A 354 -1.62 15.19 7.22
CA LEU A 354 -1.52 14.25 6.10
C LEU A 354 -2.86 14.09 5.39
N ASP A 355 -2.85 14.34 4.09
CA ASP A 355 -3.96 14.12 3.16
C ASP A 355 -3.89 12.73 2.52
N LEU A 356 -5.03 12.27 1.98
CA LEU A 356 -5.13 10.97 1.32
C LEU A 356 -5.55 11.13 -0.14
N VAL A 357 -4.88 10.42 -1.05
CA VAL A 357 -5.32 10.26 -2.44
C VAL A 357 -5.75 8.83 -2.66
N THR A 358 -7.00 8.64 -3.05
CA THR A 358 -7.57 7.32 -3.32
C THR A 358 -7.99 7.20 -4.79
N PRO A 359 -7.32 6.36 -5.57
CA PRO A 359 -7.69 6.03 -6.93
C PRO A 359 -8.67 4.85 -6.95
N GLY A 360 -9.33 4.63 -8.07
CA GLY A 360 -9.97 3.37 -8.42
C GLY A 360 -10.64 3.43 -9.79
N LYS A 361 -11.17 2.29 -10.24
CA LYS A 361 -12.06 2.25 -11.42
C LYS A 361 -13.24 3.22 -11.34
N SER A 362 -13.60 3.64 -10.13
CA SER A 362 -14.72 4.53 -9.83
C SER A 362 -14.38 6.03 -9.87
N GLY A 363 -13.09 6.40 -9.91
CA GLY A 363 -12.64 7.80 -9.93
C GLY A 363 -11.29 8.00 -9.23
N LEU A 364 -10.87 9.25 -9.15
CA LEU A 364 -9.75 9.74 -8.35
C LEU A 364 -10.28 10.76 -7.34
N PHE A 365 -10.01 10.52 -6.05
CA PHE A 365 -10.51 11.34 -4.95
C PHE A 365 -9.35 11.78 -4.05
N LEU A 366 -9.40 13.03 -3.62
CA LEU A 366 -8.53 13.60 -2.59
C LEU A 366 -9.36 13.79 -1.32
N PHE A 367 -8.84 13.32 -0.20
CA PHE A 367 -9.35 13.60 1.13
C PHE A 367 -8.39 14.54 1.83
N GLN A 368 -8.76 15.81 1.85
CA GLN A 368 -8.00 16.84 2.51
C GLN A 368 -8.27 16.78 4.01
N ASN A 369 -7.23 16.63 4.82
CA ASN A 369 -7.33 16.63 6.27
C ASN A 369 -7.53 18.07 6.76
N LEU A 370 -8.41 18.23 7.74
CA LEU A 370 -8.82 19.55 8.24
C LEU A 370 -8.36 19.79 9.68
N THR A 371 -7.44 18.97 10.18
CA THR A 371 -6.99 19.02 11.58
C THR A 371 -6.18 20.28 11.85
N LYS A 372 -5.34 20.71 10.90
CA LYS A 372 -4.49 21.90 11.02
C LYS A 372 -4.98 23.12 10.26
N GLN A 373 -6.07 22.99 9.50
CA GLN A 373 -6.65 24.16 8.84
C GLN A 373 -7.07 25.25 9.84
N PRO A 374 -6.66 26.52 9.61
CA PRO A 374 -7.17 27.63 10.38
C PRO A 374 -8.68 27.74 10.16
N ALA A 375 -9.45 27.77 11.24
CA ALA A 375 -10.91 27.89 11.19
C ALA A 375 -11.33 28.99 10.19
N ARG A 376 -12.06 28.61 9.12
CA ARG A 376 -12.57 29.56 8.12
C ARG A 376 -13.31 30.67 8.86
N LYS A 377 -12.79 31.90 8.80
CA LYS A 377 -13.53 33.09 9.25
C LYS A 377 -14.78 33.18 8.38
N LYS A 378 -15.93 32.95 8.99
CA LYS A 378 -17.26 33.07 8.38
C LYS A 378 -17.54 34.48 7.91
#